data_AF-A0A3D4BJ56-F1
#
_entry.id   AF-A0A3D4BJ56-F1
#
_cell.length_a   1.000
_cell.length_b   1.000
_cell.length_c   1.000
_cell.angle_alpha   90.00
_cell.angle_beta   90.00
_cell.angle_gamma   90.00
#
_symmetry.space_group_name_H-M   'P 1'
#
loop_
_entity.id
_entity.type
_entity.pdbx_description
1 polymer ?
#
loop_
_entity_poly.entity_id
_entity_poly.type
_entity_poly.pdbx_seq_one_letter_code
_entity_poly.pdbx_strand_id
1 'polypeptide(L)'
;MNRQERRKYKREQSKKPRRKIDWIKVKKSFKTILLISFSFAVLIFCFSYYVITDQNNIRTSVAKEPQTTIAKVTSISGKGVRSAEYEYIINGRKYENSTFHSFNGNVGDEICIEYSIKEPDISVYCNEKEIQSVKKDVILFSIKMLGFMILVSIVLILLQILIGDKKLMAEITRRK
;
A
#
# COMPACT_ATOMS: atom_id res chain seq x y z
N MET A 1 -52.51 -36.53 2.30
CA MET A 1 -52.24 -35.24 1.62
C MET A 1 -52.46 -35.41 0.12
N ASN A 2 -53.51 -34.78 -0.40
CA ASN A 2 -53.98 -34.96 -1.77
C ASN A 2 -53.07 -34.24 -2.79
N ARG A 3 -53.07 -34.67 -4.06
CA ARG A 3 -52.12 -34.18 -5.08
C ARG A 3 -52.21 -32.66 -5.30
N GLN A 4 -53.40 -32.09 -5.10
CA GLN A 4 -53.65 -30.64 -5.14
C GLN A 4 -53.10 -29.89 -3.93
N GLU A 5 -53.16 -30.47 -2.73
CA GLU A 5 -52.58 -29.89 -1.50
C GLU A 5 -51.06 -29.81 -1.61
N ARG A 6 -50.41 -30.85 -2.17
CA ARG A 6 -48.96 -30.83 -2.42
C ARG A 6 -48.54 -29.71 -3.38
N ARG A 7 -49.38 -29.41 -4.37
CA ARG A 7 -49.14 -28.30 -5.33
C ARG A 7 -49.40 -26.93 -4.69
N LYS A 8 -50.42 -26.78 -3.83
CA LYS A 8 -50.64 -25.55 -3.04
C LYS A 8 -49.52 -25.31 -2.04
N TYR A 9 -49.11 -26.32 -1.28
CA TYR A 9 -48.01 -26.23 -0.32
C TYR A 9 -46.68 -25.86 -0.99
N LYS A 10 -46.37 -26.46 -2.16
CA LYS A 10 -45.20 -26.05 -2.96
C LYS A 10 -45.31 -24.62 -3.50
N ARG A 11 -46.51 -24.14 -3.86
CA ARG A 11 -46.74 -22.76 -4.31
C ARG A 11 -46.66 -21.74 -3.17
N GLU A 12 -47.08 -22.11 -1.97
CA GLU A 12 -46.92 -21.30 -0.75
C GLU A 12 -45.47 -21.27 -0.28
N GLN A 13 -44.75 -22.40 -0.32
CA GLN A 13 -43.31 -22.43 -0.08
C GLN A 13 -42.50 -21.71 -1.17
N SER A 14 -42.96 -21.72 -2.43
CA SER A 14 -42.28 -21.01 -3.54
C SER A 14 -42.52 -19.50 -3.53
N LYS A 15 -43.48 -19.00 -2.74
CA LYS A 15 -43.53 -17.58 -2.37
C LYS A 15 -42.41 -17.32 -1.36
N LYS A 16 -41.15 -17.40 -1.83
CA LYS A 16 -40.02 -16.84 -1.10
C LYS A 16 -40.43 -15.42 -0.67
N PRO A 17 -40.30 -15.04 0.61
CA PRO A 17 -40.69 -13.70 1.05
C PRO A 17 -39.97 -12.70 0.15
N ARG A 18 -40.73 -11.79 -0.49
CA ARG A 18 -40.16 -10.74 -1.33
C ARG A 18 -39.26 -9.89 -0.44
N ARG A 19 -37.98 -10.22 -0.45
CA ARG A 19 -36.92 -9.50 0.23
C ARG A 19 -36.84 -8.11 -0.38
N LYS A 20 -37.08 -7.08 0.43
CA LYS A 20 -36.85 -5.68 0.01
C LYS A 20 -35.46 -5.26 0.45
N ILE A 21 -34.78 -4.49 -0.40
CA ILE A 21 -33.52 -3.85 -0.06
C ILE A 21 -33.76 -2.95 1.15
N ASP A 22 -32.99 -3.17 2.21
CA ASP A 22 -32.96 -2.35 3.40
C ASP A 22 -31.88 -1.29 3.23
N TRP A 23 -32.28 -0.15 2.67
CA TRP A 23 -31.39 0.99 2.41
C TRP A 23 -30.69 1.51 3.68
N ILE A 24 -31.26 1.30 4.86
CA ILE A 24 -30.64 1.69 6.13
C ILE A 24 -29.42 0.81 6.41
N LYS A 25 -29.54 -0.52 6.22
CA LYS A 25 -28.42 -1.46 6.36
C LYS A 25 -27.35 -1.28 5.30
N VAL A 26 -27.75 -1.01 4.05
CA VAL A 26 -26.81 -0.69 2.96
C VAL A 26 -25.99 0.55 3.31
N LYS A 27 -26.67 1.64 3.74
CA LYS A 27 -26.00 2.89 4.12
C LYS A 27 -25.05 2.68 5.31
N LYS A 28 -25.43 1.86 6.29
CA LYS A 28 -24.56 1.53 7.43
C LYS A 28 -23.30 0.77 7.00
N SER A 29 -23.46 -0.26 6.16
CA SER A 29 -22.35 -1.07 5.66
C SER A 29 -21.37 -0.24 4.82
N PHE A 30 -21.89 0.62 3.94
CA PHE A 30 -21.08 1.53 3.13
C PHE A 30 -20.28 2.52 4.00
N LYS A 31 -20.90 3.08 5.05
CA LYS A 31 -20.20 3.93 6.03
C LYS A 31 -19.04 3.19 6.71
N THR A 32 -19.27 1.93 7.10
CA THR A 32 -18.21 1.09 7.72
C THR A 32 -17.05 0.85 6.76
N ILE A 33 -17.33 0.51 5.50
CA ILE A 33 -16.29 0.30 4.47
C ILE A 33 -15.47 1.58 4.26
N LEU A 34 -16.13 2.73 4.10
CA LEU A 34 -15.43 4.01 3.96
C LEU A 34 -14.55 4.34 5.17
N LEU A 35 -15.04 4.08 6.38
CA LEU A 35 -14.30 4.35 7.61
C LEU A 35 -13.06 3.45 7.72
N ILE A 36 -13.17 2.17 7.35
CA ILE A 36 -12.03 1.25 7.28
C ILE A 36 -11.02 1.73 6.24
N SER A 37 -11.46 2.05 5.02
CA SER A 37 -10.57 2.55 3.96
C SER A 37 -9.86 3.84 4.36
N PHE A 38 -10.56 4.77 5.03
CA PHE A 38 -9.96 6.00 5.53
C PHE A 38 -8.93 5.72 6.62
N SER A 39 -9.23 4.82 7.57
CA SER A 39 -8.28 4.43 8.63
C SER A 39 -7.00 3.82 8.04
N PHE A 40 -7.11 2.93 7.05
CA PHE A 40 -5.95 2.39 6.35
C PHE A 40 -5.17 3.46 5.59
N ALA A 41 -5.86 4.41 4.94
CA ALA A 41 -5.20 5.50 4.24
C ALA A 41 -4.42 6.43 5.19
N VAL A 42 -4.95 6.70 6.38
CA VAL A 42 -4.23 7.45 7.42
C VAL A 42 -2.98 6.69 7.88
N LEU A 43 -3.06 5.38 8.08
CA LEU A 43 -1.90 4.58 8.42
C LEU A 43 -0.82 4.64 7.32
N ILE A 44 -1.21 4.46 6.06
CA ILE A 44 -0.30 4.58 4.91
C ILE A 44 0.34 5.97 4.89
N PHE A 45 -0.45 7.03 5.08
CA PHE A 45 0.05 8.40 5.16
C PHE A 45 1.10 8.57 6.25
N CYS A 46 0.84 8.07 7.47
CA CYS A 46 1.77 8.17 8.59
C CYS A 46 3.09 7.43 8.30
N PHE A 47 3.02 6.19 7.79
CA PHE A 47 4.22 5.42 7.44
C PHE A 47 5.01 6.09 6.32
N SER A 48 4.35 6.51 5.24
CA SER A 48 5.01 7.19 4.12
C SER A 48 5.62 8.52 4.55
N TYR A 49 4.95 9.29 5.40
CA TYR A 49 5.47 10.54 5.95
C TYR A 49 6.74 10.31 6.76
N TYR A 50 6.72 9.33 7.66
CA TYR A 50 7.87 8.98 8.49
C TYR A 50 9.09 8.59 7.63
N VAL A 51 8.89 7.67 6.68
CA VAL A 51 9.97 7.18 5.79
C VAL A 51 10.57 8.33 4.96
N ILE A 52 9.72 9.17 4.36
CA ILE A 52 10.20 10.28 3.51
C ILE A 52 10.94 11.33 4.34
N THR A 53 10.45 11.66 5.53
CA THR A 53 11.14 12.60 6.42
C THR A 53 12.50 12.07 6.85
N ASP A 54 12.60 10.79 7.23
CA ASP A 54 13.86 10.15 7.61
C ASP A 54 14.89 10.16 6.46
N GLN A 55 14.49 9.70 5.27
CA GLN A 55 15.35 9.71 4.09
C GLN A 55 15.76 11.13 3.69
N ASN A 56 14.87 12.11 3.79
CA ASN A 56 15.19 13.51 3.51
C ASN A 56 16.16 14.11 4.53
N ASN A 57 16.11 13.69 5.80
CA ASN A 57 17.11 14.11 6.78
C ASN A 57 18.50 13.61 6.38
N ILE A 58 18.62 12.35 5.94
CA ILE A 58 19.87 11.79 5.42
C ILE A 58 20.36 12.60 4.20
N ARG A 59 19.50 12.81 3.20
CA ARG A 59 19.83 13.62 2.01
C ARG A 59 20.31 15.02 2.38
N THR A 60 19.64 15.66 3.34
CA THR A 60 20.00 17.01 3.80
C THR A 60 21.33 17.02 4.55
N SER A 61 21.62 15.99 5.35
CA SER A 61 22.91 15.84 6.04
C SER A 61 24.06 15.67 5.05
N VAL A 62 23.90 14.83 4.03
CA VAL A 62 24.90 14.64 2.96
C VAL A 62 25.09 15.92 2.13
N ALA A 63 24.00 16.61 1.77
CA ALA A 63 24.04 17.80 0.92
C ALA A 63 24.75 19.02 1.52
N LYS A 64 24.99 19.05 2.84
CA LYS A 64 25.71 20.16 3.50
C LYS A 64 27.19 20.21 3.10
N GLU A 65 27.84 19.04 3.04
CA GLU A 65 29.27 18.90 2.74
C GLU A 65 29.52 17.62 1.93
N PRO A 66 29.04 17.58 0.67
CA PRO A 66 29.05 16.36 -0.12
C PRO A 66 30.45 16.04 -0.66
N GLN A 67 30.85 14.78 -0.53
CA GLN A 67 31.93 14.15 -1.29
C GLN A 67 31.37 12.99 -2.08
N THR A 68 31.96 12.70 -3.23
CA THR A 68 31.54 11.60 -4.10
C THR A 68 32.60 10.50 -4.09
N THR A 69 32.18 9.25 -3.99
CA THR A 69 33.06 8.09 -4.14
C THR A 69 32.32 6.95 -4.84
N ILE A 70 33.05 5.89 -5.16
CA ILE A 70 32.52 4.65 -5.71
C ILE A 70 32.35 3.65 -4.57
N ALA A 71 31.14 3.11 -4.45
CA ALA A 71 30.83 2.00 -3.56
C ALA A 71 30.62 0.72 -4.37
N LYS A 72 30.88 -0.43 -3.76
CA LYS A 72 30.64 -1.73 -4.35
C LYS A 72 29.39 -2.36 -3.75
N VAL A 73 28.48 -2.85 -4.58
CA VAL A 73 27.28 -3.58 -4.12
C VAL A 73 27.70 -4.92 -3.54
N THR A 74 27.37 -5.17 -2.28
CA THR A 74 27.73 -6.40 -1.55
C THR A 74 26.57 -7.39 -1.50
N SER A 75 25.34 -6.89 -1.44
CA SER A 75 24.16 -7.72 -1.36
C SER A 75 22.96 -7.01 -2.01
N ILE A 76 22.01 -7.81 -2.52
CA ILE A 76 20.73 -7.31 -2.99
C ILE A 76 19.65 -8.10 -2.25
N SER A 77 18.90 -7.41 -1.42
CA SER A 77 17.89 -7.99 -0.54
C SER A 77 16.47 -7.58 -0.97
N GLY A 78 15.49 -8.44 -0.71
CA GLY A 78 14.07 -8.17 -0.95
C GLY A 78 13.43 -8.95 -2.10
N LYS A 79 12.30 -9.61 -1.80
CA LYS A 79 11.52 -10.41 -2.78
C LYS A 79 10.63 -9.57 -3.72
N GLY A 80 10.62 -8.24 -3.58
CA GLY A 80 9.76 -7.36 -4.39
C GLY A 80 10.31 -5.94 -4.55
N VAL A 81 10.78 -5.33 -3.46
CA VAL A 81 11.57 -4.09 -3.49
C VAL A 81 13.02 -4.51 -3.27
N ARG A 82 13.84 -4.44 -4.31
CA ARG A 82 15.25 -4.87 -4.26
C ARG A 82 16.10 -3.73 -3.70
N SER A 83 16.39 -3.70 -2.40
CA SER A 83 17.39 -2.77 -1.86
C SER A 83 18.78 -3.34 -2.08
N ALA A 84 19.72 -2.50 -2.51
CA ALA A 84 21.13 -2.90 -2.58
C ALA A 84 21.87 -2.41 -1.34
N GLU A 85 22.56 -3.33 -0.68
CA GLU A 85 23.57 -3.01 0.32
C GLU A 85 24.91 -2.79 -0.41
N TYR A 86 25.63 -1.76 -0.01
CA TYR A 86 26.89 -1.39 -0.63
C TYR A 86 27.95 -1.01 0.42
N GLU A 87 29.20 -1.20 0.04
CA GLU A 87 30.36 -0.86 0.87
C GLU A 87 31.32 0.10 0.15
N TYR A 88 31.98 0.96 0.91
CA TYR A 88 33.00 1.88 0.40
C TYR A 88 34.07 2.13 1.46
N ILE A 89 35.25 2.57 1.01
CA ILE A 89 36.41 2.79 1.88
C ILE A 89 36.83 4.25 1.79
N ILE A 90 36.94 4.91 2.94
CA ILE A 90 37.44 6.28 3.07
C ILE A 90 38.54 6.28 4.14
N ASN A 91 39.72 6.79 3.80
CA ASN A 91 40.86 6.88 4.72
C ASN A 91 41.19 5.54 5.44
N GLY A 92 41.07 4.42 4.71
CA GLY A 92 41.32 3.07 5.24
C GLY A 92 40.22 2.51 6.15
N ARG A 93 39.10 3.22 6.35
CA ARG A 93 37.93 2.74 7.08
C ARG A 93 36.84 2.31 6.12
N LYS A 94 36.22 1.17 6.40
CA LYS A 94 35.10 0.62 5.63
C LYS A 94 33.78 1.16 6.19
N TYR A 95 32.89 1.54 5.29
CA TYR A 95 31.53 1.99 5.57
C TYR A 95 30.55 1.16 4.77
N GLU A 96 29.36 0.94 5.32
CA GLU A 96 28.31 0.12 4.74
C GLU A 96 26.99 0.87 4.84
N ASN A 97 26.23 0.88 3.75
CA ASN A 97 24.92 1.52 3.71
C ASN A 97 24.05 0.85 2.63
N SER A 98 22.82 1.34 2.44
CA SER A 98 21.84 0.74 1.51
C SER A 98 21.08 1.78 0.71
N THR A 99 20.63 1.40 -0.49
CA THR A 99 19.74 2.24 -1.30
C THR A 99 18.37 2.40 -0.63
N PHE A 100 17.77 3.59 -0.77
CA PHE A 100 16.44 3.88 -0.27
C PHE A 100 15.35 3.24 -1.12
N HIS A 101 15.57 3.16 -2.44
CA HIS A 101 14.62 2.63 -3.41
C HIS A 101 15.13 1.33 -4.02
N SER A 102 14.30 0.75 -4.89
CA SER A 102 14.67 -0.43 -5.65
C SER A 102 15.87 -0.15 -6.54
N PHE A 103 16.93 -0.90 -6.31
CA PHE A 103 18.11 -0.97 -7.14
C PHE A 103 17.94 -2.06 -8.20
N ASN A 104 18.23 -1.72 -9.45
CA ASN A 104 18.23 -2.64 -10.56
C ASN A 104 19.66 -2.82 -11.09
N GLY A 105 20.39 -3.74 -10.44
CA GLY A 105 21.75 -4.12 -10.80
C GLY A 105 22.10 -5.47 -10.19
N ASN A 106 23.38 -5.78 -10.15
CA ASN A 106 23.92 -7.05 -9.65
C ASN A 106 24.84 -6.83 -8.45
N VAL A 107 25.01 -7.89 -7.66
CA VAL A 107 26.05 -7.93 -6.63
C VAL A 107 27.41 -7.82 -7.30
N GLY A 108 28.27 -6.95 -6.77
CA GLY A 108 29.59 -6.63 -7.32
C GLY A 108 29.62 -5.39 -8.20
N ASP A 109 28.47 -4.82 -8.56
CA ASP A 109 28.39 -3.57 -9.33
C ASP A 109 29.04 -2.41 -8.55
N GLU A 110 29.67 -1.50 -9.29
CA GLU A 110 30.23 -0.26 -8.76
C GLU A 110 29.22 0.87 -8.97
N ILE A 111 28.85 1.55 -7.87
CA ILE A 111 27.82 2.59 -7.86
C ILE A 111 28.39 3.90 -7.30
N CYS A 112 27.93 5.02 -7.86
CA CYS A 112 28.24 6.35 -7.34
C CYS A 112 27.47 6.59 -6.04
N ILE A 113 28.16 7.02 -4.98
CA ILE A 113 27.54 7.49 -3.75
C ILE A 113 28.03 8.89 -3.39
N GLU A 114 27.19 9.66 -2.71
CA GLU A 114 27.55 10.91 -2.05
C GLU A 114 27.53 10.70 -0.53
N TYR A 115 28.53 11.19 0.20
CA TYR A 115 28.62 11.08 1.66
C TYR A 115 29.01 12.43 2.30
N SER A 116 28.72 12.58 3.59
CA SER A 116 29.12 13.77 4.37
C SER A 116 30.58 13.68 4.81
N ILE A 117 31.40 14.69 4.55
CA ILE A 117 32.82 14.71 4.98
C ILE A 117 32.96 14.51 6.50
N LYS A 118 32.07 15.12 7.27
CA LYS A 118 32.07 15.07 8.74
C LYS A 118 31.58 13.73 9.28
N GLU A 119 30.66 13.09 8.56
CA GLU A 119 29.96 11.87 8.96
C GLU A 119 29.94 10.90 7.77
N PRO A 120 31.07 10.22 7.47
CA PRO A 120 31.17 9.38 6.28
C PRO A 120 30.33 8.11 6.33
N ASP A 121 29.76 7.77 7.49
CA ASP A 121 28.75 6.72 7.67
C ASP A 121 27.39 7.08 7.05
N ILE A 122 27.11 8.37 6.90
CA ILE A 122 25.93 8.85 6.23
C ILE A 122 26.24 9.03 4.73
N SER A 123 25.63 8.18 3.90
CA SER A 123 25.73 8.27 2.45
C SER A 123 24.40 8.06 1.75
N VAL A 124 24.34 8.51 0.51
CA VAL A 124 23.20 8.38 -0.39
C VAL A 124 23.68 7.94 -1.77
N TYR A 125 22.98 6.98 -2.36
CA TYR A 125 23.19 6.61 -3.75
C TYR A 125 22.94 7.81 -4.68
N CYS A 126 23.85 8.11 -5.60
CA CYS A 126 23.79 9.34 -6.42
C CYS A 126 22.47 9.50 -7.21
N ASN A 127 21.80 8.40 -7.57
CA ASN A 127 20.51 8.44 -8.26
C ASN A 127 19.31 8.75 -7.33
N GLU A 128 19.54 8.82 -6.02
CA GLU A 128 18.51 9.03 -4.98
C GLU A 128 18.74 10.31 -4.16
N LYS A 129 19.68 11.16 -4.59
CA LYS A 129 20.07 12.38 -3.87
C LYS A 129 19.00 13.47 -3.84
N GLU A 130 18.05 13.42 -4.77
CA GLU A 130 16.99 14.42 -4.85
C GLU A 130 16.06 14.34 -3.65
N ILE A 131 15.83 15.48 -3.01
CA ILE A 131 14.91 15.61 -1.86
C ILE A 131 13.49 15.35 -2.34
N GLN A 132 12.82 14.42 -1.67
CA GLN A 132 11.43 14.07 -1.95
C GLN A 132 10.49 15.11 -1.37
N SER A 133 9.40 15.40 -2.09
CA SER A 133 8.41 16.37 -1.68
C SER A 133 7.25 15.69 -0.96
N VAL A 134 7.02 16.04 0.31
CA VAL A 134 5.87 15.55 1.10
C VAL A 134 4.54 15.67 0.33
N LYS A 135 4.35 16.77 -0.42
CA LYS A 135 3.12 17.00 -1.18
C LYS A 135 2.91 15.96 -2.30
N LYS A 136 3.95 15.62 -3.05
CA LYS A 136 3.86 14.69 -4.17
C LYS A 136 3.99 13.24 -3.72
N ASP A 137 4.96 12.98 -2.84
CA ASP A 137 5.39 11.62 -2.53
C ASP A 137 4.61 11.02 -1.35
N VAL A 138 4.05 11.85 -0.46
CA VAL A 138 3.19 11.39 0.65
C VAL A 138 1.72 11.66 0.36
N ILE A 139 1.34 12.94 0.16
CA ILE A 139 -0.08 13.33 0.08
C ILE A 139 -0.73 12.76 -1.18
N LEU A 140 -0.16 13.03 -2.35
CA LEU A 140 -0.74 12.57 -3.62
C LEU A 140 -0.73 11.04 -3.71
N PHE A 141 0.33 10.38 -3.22
CA PHE A 141 0.39 8.92 -3.13
C PHE A 141 -0.74 8.36 -2.24
N SER A 142 -0.91 8.91 -1.04
CA SER A 142 -1.95 8.47 -0.09
C SER A 142 -3.36 8.65 -0.66
N ILE A 143 -3.62 9.76 -1.37
CA ILE A 143 -4.90 10.00 -2.05
C ILE A 143 -5.13 8.97 -3.17
N LYS A 144 -4.11 8.68 -3.98
CA LYS A 144 -4.21 7.65 -5.04
C LYS A 144 -4.52 6.27 -4.44
N MET A 145 -3.85 5.91 -3.35
CA MET A 145 -4.08 4.63 -2.65
C MET A 145 -5.49 4.55 -2.05
N LEU A 146 -5.99 5.64 -1.46
CA LEU A 146 -7.37 5.72 -0.98
C LEU A 146 -8.37 5.52 -2.13
N GLY A 147 -8.16 6.20 -3.25
CA GLY A 147 -9.00 6.07 -4.45
C GLY A 147 -9.02 4.62 -4.97
N PHE A 148 -7.85 3.97 -5.01
CA PHE A 148 -7.73 2.57 -5.40
C PHE A 148 -8.48 1.63 -4.44
N MET A 149 -8.34 1.80 -3.12
CA MET A 149 -9.04 0.98 -2.14
C MET A 149 -10.57 1.11 -2.25
N ILE A 150 -11.08 2.32 -2.49
CA ILE A 150 -12.52 2.55 -2.71
C ILE A 150 -12.97 1.84 -3.98
N LEU A 151 -12.22 1.95 -5.08
CA LEU A 151 -12.55 1.31 -6.35
C LEU A 151 -12.58 -0.21 -6.24
N VAL A 152 -11.57 -0.82 -5.62
CA VAL A 152 -11.52 -2.27 -5.37
C VAL A 152 -12.73 -2.71 -4.53
N SER A 153 -13.08 -1.94 -3.49
CA SER A 153 -14.24 -2.24 -2.65
C SER A 153 -15.55 -2.26 -3.45
N ILE A 154 -15.75 -1.30 -4.36
CA ILE A 154 -16.94 -1.24 -5.22
C ILE A 154 -16.99 -2.44 -6.16
N VAL A 155 -15.87 -2.77 -6.81
CA VAL A 155 -15.77 -3.92 -7.73
C VAL A 155 -16.10 -5.23 -7.01
N LEU A 156 -15.57 -5.43 -5.80
CA LEU A 156 -15.86 -6.62 -5.00
C LEU A 156 -17.35 -6.73 -4.65
N ILE A 157 -18.00 -5.62 -4.27
CA ILE A 157 -19.44 -5.59 -3.99
C ILE A 157 -20.25 -5.96 -5.24
N LEU A 158 -19.91 -5.40 -6.41
CA LEU A 158 -20.59 -5.71 -7.67
C LEU A 158 -20.45 -7.19 -8.04
N LEU A 159 -19.26 -7.76 -7.87
CA LEU A 159 -18.98 -9.17 -8.13
C LEU A 159 -19.79 -10.09 -7.21
N GLN A 160 -19.88 -9.77 -5.91
CA GLN A 160 -20.68 -10.52 -4.94
C GLN A 160 -22.19 -10.48 -5.28
N ILE A 161 -22.68 -9.36 -5.81
CA ILE A 161 -24.06 -9.25 -6.29
C ILE A 161 -24.29 -10.14 -7.52
N LEU A 162 -23.37 -10.13 -8.50
CA LEU A 162 -23.46 -10.95 -9.72
C LEU A 162 -23.46 -12.45 -9.42
N ILE A 163 -22.63 -12.91 -8.47
CA ILE A 163 -22.53 -14.32 -8.07
C ILE A 163 -23.77 -14.77 -7.27
N GLY A 164 -24.62 -13.83 -6.83
CA GLY A 164 -25.84 -14.13 -6.10
C GLY A 164 -25.58 -14.61 -4.68
N ASP A 165 -24.58 -14.04 -4.00
CA ASP A 165 -24.23 -14.44 -2.64
C ASP A 165 -25.43 -14.25 -1.69
N LYS A 166 -25.92 -15.38 -1.17
CA LYS A 166 -27.09 -15.44 -0.27
C LYS A 166 -26.83 -14.73 1.05
N LYS A 167 -25.58 -14.64 1.51
CA LYS A 167 -25.18 -13.95 2.74
C LYS A 167 -25.30 -12.44 2.56
N LEU A 168 -24.68 -11.90 1.51
CA LEU A 168 -24.76 -10.48 1.17
C LEU A 168 -26.21 -10.04 0.92
N MET A 169 -26.97 -10.85 0.17
CA MET A 169 -28.39 -10.63 -0.05
C MET A 169 -29.21 -10.68 1.24
N ALA A 170 -28.85 -11.50 2.24
CA ALA A 170 -29.55 -11.54 3.54
C ALA A 170 -29.20 -10.33 4.43
N GLU A 171 -28.00 -9.80 4.30
CA GLU A 171 -27.51 -8.65 5.04
C GLU A 171 -28.11 -7.34 4.50
N ILE A 172 -28.24 -7.24 3.17
CA ILE A 172 -28.76 -6.08 2.44
C ILE A 172 -30.30 -6.03 2.40
N THR A 173 -30.99 -7.14 2.66
CA THR A 173 -32.46 -7.18 2.55
C THR A 173 -33.14 -7.51 3.89
N ARG A 174 -34.40 -7.08 4.04
CA ARG A 174 -35.29 -7.56 5.10
C ARG A 174 -36.35 -8.50 4.54
N ARG A 175 -36.71 -9.52 5.33
CA ARG A 175 -37.93 -10.31 5.07
C ARG A 175 -39.13 -9.41 5.33
N LYS A 176 -40.07 -9.43 4.39
CA LYS A 176 -41.38 -8.82 4.55
C LYS A 176 -42.30 -9.82 5.25
#